data_AF-A0A7Y9KVN7-F1
#
_entry.id   AF-A0A7Y9KVN7-F1
#
_cell.length_a   1.000
_cell.length_b   1.000
_cell.length_c   1.000
_cell.angle_alpha   90.00
_cell.angle_beta   90.00
_cell.angle_gamma   90.00
#
_symmetry.space_group_name_H-M   'P 1'
#
loop_
_entity.id
_entity.type
_entity.pdbx_description
1 polymer ?
#
loop_
_entity_poly.entity_id
_entity_poly.type
_entity_poly.pdbx_seq_one_letter_code
_entity_poly.pdbx_strand_id
1 'polypeptide(L)' 'MLETPWSVFNCWGHGDRHSGGNDIWYWTMGDLFARWGNVPASVVFTSQDPPAGMDQC' A
#
# COMPACT_ATOMS: atom_id res chain seq x y z
N MET A 1 -2.20 12.83 -1.23
CA MET A 1 -0.88 12.59 -1.81
C MET A 1 -0.02 12.02 -0.70
N LEU A 2 0.72 10.94 -0.99
CA LEU A 2 1.57 10.26 -0.02
C LEU A 2 2.96 10.91 -0.12
N GLU A 3 3.34 11.77 0.82
CA GLU A 3 4.61 12.53 0.76
C GLU A 3 5.75 11.87 1.54
N THR A 4 5.44 10.85 2.34
CA THR A 4 6.40 10.17 3.21
C THR A 4 6.43 8.67 2.89
N PRO A 5 7.61 8.05 2.74
CA PRO A 5 7.73 6.60 2.52
C PRO A 5 7.29 5.77 3.74
N TRP A 6 7.02 6.42 4.87
CA TRP A 6 6.59 5.83 6.15
C TRP A 6 5.08 5.93 6.38
N SER A 7 4.27 5.88 5.33
CA SER A 7 2.83 5.93 5.51
C SER A 7 2.35 4.68 6.24
N VAL A 8 1.51 4.88 7.26
CA VAL A 8 0.96 3.78 8.05
C VAL A 8 0.00 2.99 7.16
N PHE A 9 0.42 1.79 6.78
CA PHE A 9 -0.42 0.86 6.03
C PHE A 9 -1.24 0.03 7.04
N ASN A 10 -2.57 -0.03 6.86
CA ASN A 10 -3.44 -0.79 7.76
C ASN A 10 -3.50 -2.26 7.36
N CYS A 11 -3.76 -2.52 6.09
CA CYS A 11 -3.84 -3.86 5.53
C CYS A 11 -3.47 -3.84 4.05
N TRP A 12 -3.21 -5.01 3.50
CA TRP A 12 -3.02 -5.22 2.07
C TRP A 12 -4.18 -6.03 1.51
N GLY A 13 -4.43 -5.95 0.21
CA GLY A 13 -5.43 -6.77 -0.47
C GLY A 13 -5.12 -6.92 -1.95
N HIS A 14 -5.88 -7.79 -2.63
CA HIS A 14 -5.79 -7.94 -4.08
C HIS A 14 -6.66 -6.87 -4.77
N GLY A 15 -6.10 -6.24 -5.80
CA GLY A 15 -6.81 -5.25 -6.62
C GLY A 15 -6.46 -5.40 -8.09
N ASP A 16 -6.53 -4.30 -8.84
CA ASP A 16 -6.17 -4.32 -10.26
C ASP A 16 -4.67 -4.55 -10.43
N ARG A 17 -4.29 -5.33 -11.45
CA ARG A 17 -2.88 -5.56 -11.75
C ARG A 17 -2.23 -4.24 -12.17
N HIS A 18 -1.19 -3.83 -11.43
CA HIS A 18 -0.50 -2.56 -11.67
C HIS A 18 0.87 -2.78 -12.31
N SER A 19 1.58 -1.70 -12.62
CA SER A 19 2.88 -1.73 -13.31
C SER A 19 3.99 -2.46 -12.56
N GLY A 20 3.77 -2.85 -11.30
CA GLY A 20 4.67 -3.70 -10.52
C GLY A 20 4.62 -5.18 -10.91
N GLY A 21 3.67 -5.59 -11.76
CA GLY A 21 3.52 -6.97 -12.20
C GLY A 21 2.74 -7.87 -11.24
N ASN A 22 2.49 -7.40 -10.01
CA ASN A 22 1.57 -7.97 -9.04
C ASN A 22 0.26 -7.15 -8.97
N ASP A 23 -0.67 -7.66 -8.18
CA ASP A 23 -2.01 -7.15 -7.92
C ASP A 23 -2.18 -6.79 -6.44
N ILE A 24 -1.07 -6.50 -5.74
CA ILE A 24 -1.05 -6.19 -4.31
C ILE A 24 -1.26 -4.69 -4.12
N TRP A 25 -2.30 -4.34 -3.36
CA TRP A 25 -2.64 -2.98 -3.00
C TRP A 25 -2.58 -2.80 -1.50
N TYR A 26 -2.08 -1.65 -1.07
CA TYR A 26 -2.03 -1.28 0.33
C TYR A 26 -3.07 -0.23 0.66
N TRP A 27 -3.88 -0.52 1.67
CA TRP A 27 -4.80 0.45 2.27
C TRP A 27 -4.01 1.31 3.24
N THR A 28 -3.91 2.60 2.94
CA THR A 28 -3.25 3.58 3.80
C THR A 28 -4.15 4.77 4.05
N MET A 29 -4.00 5.36 5.24
CA MET A 29 -4.58 6.65 5.56
C MET A 29 -3.53 7.69 5.23
N GLY A 30 -3.74 8.46 4.16
CA GLY A 30 -2.77 9.44 3.68
C GLY A 30 -2.47 10.52 4.73
N ASP A 31 -1.18 10.69 5.03
CA ASP A 31 -0.66 11.52 6.12
C ASP A 31 -1.08 13.00 6.03
N LEU A 32 -1.30 13.52 4.81
CA LEU A 32 -1.59 14.94 4.60
C LEU A 32 -3.05 15.34 4.83
N PHE A 33 -4.00 14.40 4.84
CA PHE A 33 -5.43 14.74 4.95
C PHE A 33 -6.27 13.66 5.66
N ALA A 34 -5.63 12.68 6.30
CA ALA A 34 -6.30 11.52 6.91
C ALA A 34 -7.29 10.83 5.95
N ARG A 35 -6.98 10.81 4.64
CA ARG A 35 -7.83 10.23 3.62
C ARG A 35 -7.42 8.80 3.35
N TRP A 36 -8.36 7.87 3.49
CA TRP A 36 -8.18 6.50 3.05
C TRP A 36 -7.97 6.46 1.54
N GLY A 37 -6.94 5.71 1.12
CA GLY A 37 -6.65 5.46 -0.28
C GLY A 37 -5.89 4.15 -0.45
N ASN A 38 -6.00 3.61 -1.66
CA ASN A 38 -5.28 2.41 -2.06
C ASN A 38 -4.07 2.84 -2.86
N VAL A 39 -2.90 2.35 -2.49
CA VAL A 39 -1.67 2.56 -3.25
C VAL A 39 -1.16 1.21 -3.75
N PRO A 40 -0.75 1.13 -5.02
CA PRO A 40 -0.20 -0.11 -5.56
C PRO A 40 1.15 -0.39 -4.91
N ALA A 41 1.49 -1.67 -4.74
CA ALA A 41 2.77 -2.05 -4.15
C ALA A 41 3.99 -1.49 -4.91
N SER A 42 3.84 -1.23 -6.22
CA SER A 42 4.92 -0.69 -7.06
C SER A 42 5.40 0.71 -6.70
N VAL A 43 4.60 1.49 -5.96
CA VAL A 43 4.99 2.84 -5.50
C VAL A 43 5.30 2.90 -4.02
N VAL A 44 5.20 1.76 -3.33
CA VAL A 44 5.50 1.62 -1.91
C VAL A 44 6.91 1.04 -1.77
N PHE A 45 7.70 1.59 -0.86
CA PHE A 45 9.03 1.08 -0.59
C PHE A 45 8.98 -0.02 0.47
N THR A 46 8.65 -1.23 0.03
CA THR A 46 8.55 -2.45 0.84
C THR A 46 9.62 -3.45 0.40
N SER A 47 10.20 -4.17 1.37
CA SER A 47 11.23 -5.19 1.08
C SER A 47 10.66 -6.42 0.36
N GLN A 48 9.38 -6.71 0.59
CA GLN A 48 8.62 -7.82 0.03
C GLN A 48 7.14 -7.41 0.00
N ASP A 49 6.45 -7.78 -1.07
CA ASP A 49 5.02 -7.56 -1.24
C ASP A 49 4.26 -8.89 -1.25
N PRO A 50 3.28 -9.10 -0.35
CA PRO A 50 2.98 -8.28 0.83
C PRO A 50 4.06 -8.40 1.93
N PRO A 51 4.16 -7.43 2.86
CA PRO A 51 5.16 -7.44 3.92
C PRO A 51 4.84 -8.53 4.94
N ALA A 52 5.88 -9.20 5.43
CA ALA A 52 5.72 -10.20 6.49
C ALA A 52 5.12 -9.55 7.75
N GLY A 53 4.01 -10.10 8.24
CA GLY A 53 3.31 -9.61 9.43
C GLY A 53 2.23 -8.56 9.14
N MET A 54 1.94 -8.28 7.87
CA MET A 54 0.81 -7.44 7.48
C MET A 54 -0.43 -8.30 7.18
N ASP A 55 -1.54 -7.99 7.83
CA ASP A 55 -2.79 -8.73 7.61
C ASP A 55 -3.46 -8.34 6.29
N GLN A 56 -4.14 -9.33 5.70
CA GLN A 56 -4.95 -9.17 4.51
C GLN A 56 -6.33 -8.58 4.88
N CYS A 57 -6.72 -7.55 4.14
CA CYS A 57 -8.10 -7.16 3.90
C CYS A 57 -8.61 -7.88 2.64
#